data_AF-A0A8S8Z6A6-F1
#
_entry.id   AF-A0A8S8Z6A6-F1
#
_cell.length_a   1.000
_cell.length_b   1.000
_cell.length_c   1.000
_cell.angle_alpha   90.00
_cell.angle_beta   90.00
_cell.angle_gamma   90.00
#
_symmetry.space_group_name_H-M   'P 1'
#
loop_
_entity.id
_entity.type
_entity.pdbx_description
1 polymer ?
#
loop_
_entity_poly.entity_id
_entity_poly.type
_entity_poly.pdbx_seq_one_letter_code
_entity_poly.pdbx_strand_id
1 'polypeptide(L)'
;MPMPLVLPPVEDEVLLARYPFLPQGREHMRGVLESNGISVEDLIDAPWLEDVRSRGRLRLLDSVMHKEGADIATTVDLSTEVGRMTEVLSFLHAMLVVCASFNDRLLARWIEGEASRADQLFGMDSENFELLASSYLSGIRDEAESNSGEVVYWIPMVDFIELCPRISGTYWHLANRPLTNGWVRMDAAVGESRGSVLRDC
;
A
#
# COMPACT_ATOMS: atom_id res chain seq x y z
N MET A 1 -2.91 1.28 13.75
CA MET A 1 -3.08 -0.18 13.60
C MET A 1 -2.15 -0.84 14.61
N PRO A 2 -2.58 -1.86 15.35
CA PRO A 2 -1.60 -2.78 15.94
C PRO A 2 -0.77 -3.34 14.77
N MET A 3 0.53 -3.11 14.82
CA MET A 3 1.48 -3.65 13.84
C MET A 3 2.06 -4.94 14.42
N PRO A 4 2.62 -5.83 13.59
CA PRO A 4 3.45 -6.91 14.08
C PRO A 4 4.46 -6.38 15.09
N LEU A 5 4.64 -7.07 16.21
CA LEU A 5 5.56 -6.65 17.29
C LEU A 5 7.00 -6.49 16.78
N VAL A 6 7.34 -7.20 15.70
CA VAL A 6 8.60 -7.12 14.98
C VAL A 6 8.26 -6.98 13.50
N LEU A 7 8.69 -5.88 12.89
CA LEU A 7 8.56 -5.66 11.45
C LEU A 7 9.62 -6.47 10.71
N PRO A 8 9.29 -7.11 9.57
CA PRO A 8 10.29 -7.73 8.73
C PRO A 8 11.25 -6.65 8.18
N PRO A 9 12.57 -6.94 8.09
CA PRO A 9 13.49 -6.02 7.44
C PRO A 9 13.17 -5.96 5.94
N VAL A 10 13.10 -4.75 5.40
CA VAL A 10 13.00 -4.50 3.96
C VAL A 10 14.18 -3.60 3.59
N GLU A 11 15.16 -4.15 2.88
CA GLU A 11 16.36 -3.42 2.43
C GLU A 11 16.25 -2.94 0.98
N ASP A 12 15.32 -3.52 0.21
CA ASP A 12 15.12 -3.16 -1.19
C ASP A 12 14.52 -1.75 -1.32
N GLU A 13 15.36 -0.79 -1.72
CA GLU A 13 14.96 0.59 -1.97
C GLU A 13 13.90 0.70 -3.08
N VAL A 14 13.91 -0.18 -4.09
CA VAL A 14 12.91 -0.19 -5.15
C VAL A 14 11.54 -0.52 -4.54
N LEU A 15 11.51 -1.50 -3.64
CA LEU A 15 10.29 -1.92 -2.97
C LEU A 15 9.77 -0.83 -2.02
N LEU A 16 10.66 -0.21 -1.24
CA LEU A 16 10.33 0.90 -0.34
C LEU A 16 9.87 2.15 -1.10
N ALA A 17 10.44 2.41 -2.27
CA ALA A 17 9.98 3.49 -3.14
C ALA A 17 8.61 3.17 -3.75
N ARG A 18 8.39 1.92 -4.20
CA ARG A 18 7.11 1.48 -4.77
C ARG A 18 5.97 1.54 -3.77
N TYR A 19 6.23 1.17 -2.51
CA TYR A 19 5.28 1.14 -1.41
C TYR A 19 5.72 2.06 -0.25
N PRO A 20 5.70 3.38 -0.44
CA PRO A 20 6.23 4.34 0.53
C PRO A 20 5.40 4.43 1.83
N PHE A 21 4.19 3.85 1.82
CA PHE A 21 3.29 3.76 2.98
C PHE A 21 3.59 2.57 3.90
N LEU A 22 4.52 1.68 3.54
CA LEU A 22 4.97 0.60 4.43
C LEU A 22 5.46 1.14 5.78
N PRO A 23 5.31 0.40 6.89
CA PRO A 23 5.86 0.79 8.18
C PRO A 23 7.36 1.13 8.13
N GLN A 24 8.13 0.38 7.33
CA GLN A 24 9.57 0.58 7.08
C GLN A 24 9.84 1.79 6.17
N GLY A 25 8.86 2.20 5.35
CA GLY A 25 8.97 3.29 4.40
C GLY A 25 9.23 4.65 5.05
N ARG A 26 8.84 4.84 6.32
CA ARG A 26 9.13 6.07 7.07
C ARG A 26 10.62 6.35 7.22
N GLU A 27 11.39 5.35 7.65
CA GLU A 27 12.85 5.52 7.81
C GLU A 27 13.53 5.69 6.45
N HIS A 28 13.08 4.96 5.43
CA HIS A 28 13.57 5.12 4.06
C HIS A 28 13.32 6.54 3.53
N MET A 29 12.10 7.05 3.67
CA MET A 29 11.73 8.41 3.24
C MET A 29 12.55 9.48 3.96
N ARG A 30 12.78 9.31 5.27
CA ARG A 30 13.67 10.19 6.04
C ARG A 30 15.11 10.13 5.50
N GLY A 31 15.61 8.93 5.21
CA GLY A 31 16.91 8.72 4.60
C GLY A 31 17.05 9.41 3.24
N VAL A 32 16.02 9.35 2.37
CA VAL A 32 15.99 10.03 1.07
C VAL A 32 16.06 11.56 1.23
N LEU A 33 15.34 12.13 2.20
CA LEU A 33 15.41 13.57 2.49
C LEU A 33 16.81 13.96 2.98
N GLU A 34 17.35 13.22 3.96
CA GLU A 34 18.65 13.52 4.59
C GLU A 34 19.82 13.37 3.61
N SER A 35 19.85 12.31 2.80
CA SER A 35 20.93 12.05 1.84
C SER A 35 20.98 13.08 0.72
N ASN A 36 19.84 13.64 0.34
CA ASN A 36 19.73 14.67 -0.69
C ASN A 36 19.73 16.10 -0.14
N GLY A 37 19.80 16.27 1.19
CA GLY A 37 19.76 17.58 1.83
C GLY A 37 18.46 18.36 1.59
N ILE A 38 17.33 17.64 1.48
CA ILE A 38 16.02 18.21 1.19
C ILE A 38 15.27 18.47 2.50
N SER A 39 14.93 19.73 2.73
CA SER A 39 14.00 20.11 3.80
C SER A 39 12.54 19.97 3.36
N VAL A 40 11.60 20.05 4.32
CA VAL A 40 10.16 20.06 3.99
C VAL A 40 9.81 21.32 3.20
N GLU A 41 10.45 22.45 3.51
CA GLU A 41 10.32 23.71 2.79
C GLU A 41 10.78 23.58 1.33
N ASP A 42 11.89 22.89 1.08
CA ASP A 42 12.37 22.63 -0.28
C ASP A 42 11.36 21.84 -1.10
N LEU A 43 10.72 20.84 -0.49
CA LEU A 43 9.68 20.03 -1.16
C LEU A 43 8.47 20.88 -1.61
N ILE A 44 8.26 22.04 -0.99
CA ILE A 44 7.18 22.98 -1.33
C ILE A 44 7.65 23.95 -2.42
N ASP A 45 8.84 24.55 -2.30
CA ASP A 45 9.21 25.73 -3.09
C ASP A 45 10.46 25.56 -3.98
N ALA A 46 11.31 24.55 -3.74
CA ALA A 46 12.57 24.43 -4.47
C ALA A 46 12.33 24.18 -5.98
N PRO A 47 12.89 24.99 -6.89
CA PRO A 47 12.61 24.87 -8.33
C PRO A 47 12.97 23.51 -8.93
N TRP A 48 14.03 22.88 -8.43
CA TRP A 48 14.52 21.59 -8.95
C TRP A 48 13.66 20.39 -8.51
N LEU A 49 12.71 20.58 -7.59
CA LEU A 49 11.73 19.57 -7.17
C LEU A 49 10.36 19.72 -7.86
N GLU A 50 10.28 20.51 -8.94
CA GLU A 50 9.01 20.75 -9.64
C GLU A 50 8.40 19.48 -10.23
N ASP A 51 9.21 18.52 -10.68
CA ASP A 51 8.74 17.23 -11.18
C ASP A 51 8.12 16.39 -10.06
N VAL A 52 8.73 16.40 -8.87
CA VAL A 52 8.21 15.74 -7.66
C VAL A 52 6.84 16.33 -7.29
N ARG A 53 6.71 17.66 -7.27
CA ARG A 53 5.44 18.34 -6.98
C ARG A 53 4.40 18.08 -8.04
N SER A 54 4.76 18.18 -9.31
CA SER A 54 3.87 17.89 -10.44
C SER A 54 3.30 16.49 -10.33
N ARG A 55 4.16 15.53 -9.99
CA ARG A 55 3.72 14.16 -9.75
C ARG A 55 2.84 14.00 -8.52
N GLY A 56 3.19 14.61 -7.40
CA GLY A 56 2.36 14.58 -6.19
C GLY A 56 0.96 15.18 -6.44
N ARG A 57 0.87 16.25 -7.23
CA ARG A 57 -0.41 16.83 -7.68
C ARG A 57 -1.20 15.88 -8.57
N LEU A 58 -0.55 15.19 -9.49
CA LEU A 58 -1.21 14.16 -10.32
C LEU A 58 -1.78 13.03 -9.45
N ARG A 59 -1.02 12.52 -8.47
CA ARG A 59 -1.51 11.49 -7.52
C ARG A 59 -2.79 11.92 -6.80
N LEU A 60 -2.86 13.18 -6.36
CA LEU A 60 -4.05 13.75 -5.72
C LEU A 60 -5.21 13.87 -6.72
N LEU A 61 -4.96 14.38 -7.92
CA LEU A 61 -5.99 14.55 -8.95
C LEU A 61 -6.58 13.22 -9.39
N ASP A 62 -5.75 12.20 -9.62
CA ASP A 62 -6.19 10.86 -10.03
C ASP A 62 -7.08 10.22 -8.96
N SER A 63 -6.72 10.39 -7.68
CA SER A 63 -7.52 9.92 -6.54
C SER A 63 -8.89 10.62 -6.43
N VAL A 64 -8.98 11.90 -6.80
CA VAL A 64 -10.23 12.67 -6.72
C VAL A 64 -11.14 12.43 -7.92
N MET A 65 -10.56 12.31 -9.11
CA MET A 65 -11.32 12.25 -10.36
C MET A 65 -11.89 10.87 -10.68
N HIS A 66 -11.63 9.84 -9.85
CA HIS A 66 -12.11 8.46 -10.04
C HIS A 66 -11.88 7.95 -11.47
N LYS A 67 -10.72 8.27 -12.05
CA LYS A 67 -10.31 7.57 -13.27
C LYS A 67 -10.06 6.12 -12.87
N GLU A 68 -10.81 5.20 -13.47
CA GLU A 68 -10.63 3.76 -13.25
C GLU A 68 -9.16 3.41 -13.51
N GLY A 69 -8.45 3.11 -12.42
CA GLY A 69 -7.01 2.96 -12.42
C GLY A 69 -6.27 4.29 -12.47
N ALA A 70 -5.37 4.51 -11.51
CA ALA A 70 -4.28 5.45 -11.72
C ALA A 70 -3.60 5.03 -13.02
N ASP A 71 -3.52 5.93 -13.99
CA ASP A 71 -2.95 5.64 -15.29
C ASP A 71 -1.53 5.08 -15.07
N ILE A 72 -1.32 3.80 -15.37
CA ILE A 72 -0.02 3.12 -15.36
C ILE A 72 1.00 3.90 -16.23
N ALA A 73 0.50 4.80 -17.08
CA ALA A 73 1.26 5.81 -17.83
C ALA A 73 2.06 6.81 -16.96
N THR A 74 1.86 6.88 -15.64
CA THR A 74 2.65 7.70 -14.71
C THR A 74 3.74 6.92 -13.96
N THR A 75 4.12 5.74 -14.46
CA THR A 75 5.18 4.90 -13.86
C THR A 75 6.53 5.57 -14.06
N VAL A 76 7.17 5.96 -12.97
CA VAL A 76 8.56 6.41 -12.97
C VAL A 76 9.48 5.19 -12.93
N ASP A 77 10.61 5.31 -13.63
CA ASP A 77 11.63 4.27 -13.66
C ASP A 77 12.36 4.17 -12.31
N LEU A 78 11.90 3.24 -11.47
CA LEU A 78 12.48 2.96 -10.15
C LEU A 78 13.88 2.32 -10.21
N SER A 79 14.37 1.92 -11.39
CA SER A 79 15.76 1.45 -11.51
C SER A 79 16.77 2.57 -11.27
N THR A 80 16.35 3.82 -11.48
CA THR A 80 17.17 5.02 -11.25
C THR A 80 16.98 5.59 -9.85
N GLU A 81 18.04 6.15 -9.27
CA GLU A 81 17.99 6.84 -7.97
C GLU A 81 17.02 8.03 -8.00
N VAL A 82 17.10 8.85 -9.06
CA VAL A 82 16.19 9.99 -9.27
C VAL A 82 14.74 9.52 -9.36
N GLY A 83 14.49 8.37 -9.99
CA GLY A 83 13.17 7.78 -10.08
C GLY A 83 12.61 7.33 -8.73
N ARG A 84 13.42 6.61 -7.93
CA ARG A 84 13.04 6.23 -6.56
C ARG A 84 12.78 7.45 -5.68
N MET A 85 13.66 8.44 -5.71
CA MET A 85 13.48 9.70 -5.00
C MET A 85 12.18 10.40 -5.41
N THR A 86 11.93 10.50 -6.72
CA THR A 86 10.72 11.14 -7.25
C THR A 86 9.45 10.41 -6.78
N GLU A 87 9.46 9.07 -6.77
CA GLU A 87 8.36 8.27 -6.26
C GLU A 87 8.07 8.56 -4.78
N VAL A 88 9.08 8.42 -3.92
CA VAL A 88 8.98 8.62 -2.46
C VAL A 88 8.54 10.04 -2.12
N LEU A 89 9.19 11.06 -2.71
CA LEU A 89 8.92 12.44 -2.39
C LEU A 89 7.60 12.93 -2.99
N SER A 90 7.14 12.37 -4.11
CA SER A 90 5.83 12.71 -4.67
C SER A 90 4.69 12.22 -3.77
N PHE A 91 4.86 11.04 -3.14
CA PHE A 91 3.94 10.53 -2.12
C PHE A 91 3.94 11.44 -0.88
N LEU A 92 5.12 11.80 -0.36
CA LEU A 92 5.23 12.73 0.77
C LEU A 92 4.59 14.09 0.47
N HIS A 93 4.86 14.66 -0.71
CA HIS A 93 4.27 15.93 -1.13
C HIS A 93 2.74 15.84 -1.19
N ALA A 94 2.20 14.79 -1.81
CA ALA A 94 0.76 14.55 -1.86
C ALA A 94 0.15 14.45 -0.45
N MET A 95 0.80 13.68 0.43
CA MET A 95 0.39 13.52 1.83
C MET A 95 0.39 14.85 2.60
N LEU A 96 1.42 15.69 2.43
CA LEU A 96 1.49 17.00 3.06
C LEU A 96 0.36 17.93 2.58
N VAL A 97 0.12 17.98 1.27
CA VAL A 97 -0.91 18.82 0.66
C VAL A 97 -2.31 18.39 1.12
N VAL A 98 -2.60 17.08 1.12
CA VAL A 98 -3.93 16.61 1.55
C VAL A 98 -4.15 16.82 3.05
N CYS A 99 -3.14 16.58 3.89
CA CYS A 99 -3.23 16.86 5.33
C CYS A 99 -3.40 18.36 5.61
N ALA A 100 -2.69 19.22 4.87
CA ALA A 100 -2.82 20.68 5.00
C ALA A 100 -4.16 21.22 4.48
N SER A 101 -4.92 20.43 3.71
CA SER A 101 -6.26 20.83 3.23
C SER A 101 -7.34 20.82 4.33
N PHE A 102 -7.09 20.11 5.44
CA PHE A 102 -8.05 19.87 6.52
C PHE A 102 -9.44 19.40 6.02
N ASN A 103 -9.45 18.63 4.92
CA ASN A 103 -10.66 18.14 4.28
C ASN A 103 -10.71 16.62 4.34
N ASP A 104 -11.50 16.08 5.26
CA ASP A 104 -11.63 14.63 5.48
C ASP A 104 -12.12 13.89 4.23
N ARG A 105 -12.94 14.53 3.38
CA ARG A 105 -13.39 13.92 2.12
C ARG A 105 -12.24 13.80 1.13
N LEU A 106 -11.38 14.82 1.05
CA LEU A 106 -10.19 14.77 0.19
C LEU A 106 -9.18 13.74 0.70
N LEU A 107 -8.96 13.70 2.02
CA LEU A 107 -8.11 12.70 2.66
C LEU A 107 -8.60 11.28 2.39
N ALA A 108 -9.90 11.00 2.60
CA ALA A 108 -10.47 9.68 2.35
C ALA A 108 -10.34 9.26 0.88
N ARG A 109 -10.58 10.17 -0.07
CA ARG A 109 -10.42 9.88 -1.51
C ARG A 109 -8.96 9.61 -1.89
N TRP A 110 -8.02 10.37 -1.33
CA TRP A 110 -6.59 10.12 -1.55
C TRP A 110 -6.14 8.77 -0.98
N ILE A 111 -6.57 8.42 0.24
CA ILE A 111 -6.27 7.11 0.85
C ILE A 111 -6.82 5.97 -0.03
N GLU A 112 -8.06 6.09 -0.51
CA GLU A 112 -8.68 5.10 -1.40
C GLU A 112 -7.96 4.99 -2.75
N GLY A 113 -7.51 6.11 -3.32
CA GLY A 113 -6.72 6.14 -4.54
C GLY A 113 -5.35 5.48 -4.39
N GLU A 114 -4.63 5.77 -3.31
CA GLU A 114 -3.35 5.13 -2.99
C GLU A 114 -3.50 3.64 -2.68
N ALA A 115 -4.56 3.24 -1.99
CA ALA A 115 -4.87 1.83 -1.74
C ALA A 115 -5.20 1.09 -3.05
N SER A 116 -6.00 1.70 -3.93
CA SER A 116 -6.31 1.13 -5.26
C SER A 116 -5.06 0.98 -6.13
N ARG A 117 -4.15 1.95 -6.07
CA ARG A 117 -2.86 1.88 -6.76
C ARG A 117 -1.97 0.78 -6.18
N ALA A 118 -1.89 0.68 -4.87
CA ALA A 118 -1.13 -0.36 -4.18
C ALA A 118 -1.63 -1.75 -4.56
N ASP A 119 -2.94 -1.94 -4.60
CA ASP A 119 -3.56 -3.18 -5.06
C ASP A 119 -3.13 -3.57 -6.49
N GLN A 120 -3.22 -2.64 -7.44
CA GLN A 120 -2.81 -2.92 -8.81
C GLN A 120 -1.34 -3.38 -8.90
N LEU A 121 -0.48 -2.75 -8.10
CA LEU A 121 0.94 -3.13 -7.99
C LEU A 121 1.10 -4.51 -7.34
N PHE A 122 0.36 -4.80 -6.26
CA PHE A 122 0.36 -6.10 -5.60
C PHE A 122 -0.04 -7.24 -6.55
N GLY A 123 -1.03 -7.02 -7.41
CA GLY A 123 -1.45 -8.00 -8.41
C GLY A 123 -0.35 -8.38 -9.42
N MET A 124 0.69 -7.55 -9.56
CA MET A 124 1.84 -7.78 -10.45
C MET A 124 3.10 -8.23 -9.70
N ASP A 125 3.12 -8.17 -8.37
CA ASP A 125 4.30 -8.29 -7.52
C ASP A 125 4.21 -9.51 -6.58
N SER A 126 3.86 -10.67 -7.15
CA SER A 126 3.61 -11.89 -6.38
C SER A 126 4.84 -12.40 -5.62
N GLU A 127 6.05 -12.12 -6.11
CA GLU A 127 7.31 -12.52 -5.47
C GLU A 127 7.52 -11.82 -4.12
N ASN A 128 7.09 -10.57 -3.99
CA ASN A 128 7.26 -9.79 -2.75
C ASN A 128 6.02 -9.84 -1.84
N PHE A 129 4.98 -10.57 -2.23
CA PHE A 129 3.69 -10.55 -1.56
C PHE A 129 3.76 -10.88 -0.07
N GLU A 130 4.43 -11.99 0.27
CA GLU A 130 4.57 -12.43 1.66
C GLU A 130 5.36 -11.43 2.52
N LEU A 131 6.42 -10.84 1.97
CA LEU A 131 7.22 -9.81 2.64
C LEU A 131 6.39 -8.54 2.93
N LEU A 132 5.60 -8.11 1.96
CA LEU A 132 4.76 -6.93 2.10
C LEU A 132 3.60 -7.20 3.08
N ALA A 133 2.94 -8.35 2.97
CA ALA A 133 1.85 -8.75 3.85
C ALA A 133 2.32 -8.90 5.32
N SER A 134 3.49 -9.49 5.54
CA SER A 134 4.09 -9.64 6.89
C SER A 134 4.50 -8.31 7.54
N SER A 135 4.47 -7.20 6.80
CA SER A 135 4.63 -5.86 7.39
C SER A 135 3.37 -5.40 8.13
N TYR A 136 2.20 -6.00 7.85
CA TYR A 136 0.92 -5.67 8.48
C TYR A 136 0.31 -6.84 9.26
N LEU A 137 0.62 -8.07 8.85
CA LEU A 137 0.08 -9.29 9.45
C LEU A 137 1.17 -9.99 10.28
N SER A 138 0.78 -10.52 11.44
CA SER A 138 1.66 -11.30 12.31
C SER A 138 2.02 -12.68 11.71
N GLY A 139 1.27 -13.13 10.70
CA GLY A 139 1.61 -14.29 9.90
C GLY A 139 0.74 -14.42 8.65
N ILE A 140 1.24 -15.19 7.69
CA ILE A 140 0.48 -15.62 6.51
C ILE A 140 0.85 -17.08 6.23
N ARG A 141 -0.12 -17.87 5.78
CA ARG A 141 0.12 -19.22 5.28
C ARG A 141 -0.49 -19.36 3.90
N ASP A 142 0.21 -20.07 3.04
CA ASP A 142 -0.28 -20.50 1.75
C ASP A 142 -0.54 -22.02 1.77
N GLU A 143 -1.71 -22.41 1.28
CA GLU A 143 -2.03 -23.81 1.05
C GLU A 143 -2.41 -23.98 -0.42
N ALA A 144 -1.65 -24.80 -1.14
CA ALA A 144 -2.00 -25.18 -2.50
C ALA A 144 -3.21 -26.11 -2.47
N GLU A 145 -4.32 -25.70 -3.06
CA GLU A 145 -5.51 -26.55 -3.13
C GLU A 145 -5.28 -27.69 -4.14
N SER A 146 -5.22 -28.91 -3.60
CA SER A 146 -4.78 -30.14 -4.30
C SER A 146 -5.44 -30.44 -5.66
N ASN A 147 -6.61 -29.84 -5.93
CA ASN A 147 -7.42 -30.12 -7.12
C ASN A 147 -7.42 -28.99 -8.16
N SER A 148 -7.09 -27.75 -7.79
CA SER A 148 -7.17 -26.58 -8.69
C SER A 148 -5.79 -25.95 -8.96
N GLY A 149 -4.78 -26.26 -8.13
CA GLY A 149 -3.47 -25.60 -8.19
C GLY A 149 -3.52 -24.15 -7.69
N GLU A 150 -4.62 -23.76 -7.05
CA GLU A 150 -4.84 -22.40 -6.58
C GLU A 150 -4.31 -22.24 -5.17
N VAL A 151 -3.58 -21.15 -4.94
CA VAL A 151 -3.04 -20.81 -3.62
C VAL A 151 -4.16 -20.19 -2.79
N VAL A 152 -4.45 -20.82 -1.65
CA VAL A 152 -5.37 -20.31 -0.64
C VAL A 152 -4.53 -19.70 0.47
N TYR A 153 -4.74 -18.42 0.75
CA TYR A 153 -4.07 -17.77 1.86
C TYR A 153 -4.84 -17.96 3.16
N TRP A 154 -4.13 -17.93 4.28
CA TRP A 154 -4.70 -17.93 5.63
C TRP A 154 -3.98 -16.89 6.48
N ILE A 155 -4.74 -16.16 7.29
CA ILE A 155 -4.20 -15.15 8.21
C ILE A 155 -4.61 -15.47 9.66
N PRO A 156 -3.84 -15.06 10.66
CA PRO A 156 -4.20 -15.22 12.06
C PRO A 156 -5.55 -14.56 12.37
N MET A 157 -6.39 -15.25 13.13
CA MET A 157 -7.69 -14.74 13.57
C MET A 157 -7.56 -13.42 14.32
N VAL A 158 -6.49 -13.23 15.11
CA VAL A 158 -6.23 -12.00 15.85
C VAL A 158 -6.05 -10.82 14.89
N ASP A 159 -5.23 -10.99 13.85
CA ASP A 159 -5.03 -9.95 12.82
C ASP A 159 -6.35 -9.65 12.09
N PHE A 160 -7.11 -10.68 11.73
CA PHE A 160 -8.41 -10.52 11.07
C PHE A 160 -9.38 -9.68 11.91
N ILE A 161 -9.58 -10.01 13.20
CA ILE A 161 -10.54 -9.28 14.04
C ILE A 161 -10.06 -7.86 14.40
N GLU A 162 -8.77 -7.56 14.27
CA GLU A 162 -8.23 -6.23 14.54
C GLU A 162 -8.29 -5.31 13.31
N LEU A 163 -8.06 -5.86 12.11
CA LEU A 163 -8.04 -5.11 10.85
C LEU A 163 -9.45 -4.95 10.26
N CYS A 164 -10.21 -6.04 10.17
CA CYS A 164 -11.48 -6.12 9.44
C CYS A 164 -12.66 -5.30 9.99
N PRO A 165 -12.77 -4.92 11.29
CA PRO A 165 -13.90 -4.10 11.76
C PRO A 165 -14.02 -2.72 11.11
N ARG A 166 -12.95 -2.24 10.45
CA ARG A 166 -12.91 -0.94 9.77
C ARG A 166 -13.28 -1.04 8.29
N ILE A 167 -13.46 -2.25 7.80
CA ILE A 167 -13.68 -2.56 6.39
C ILE A 167 -15.14 -2.95 6.23
N SER A 168 -15.79 -2.36 5.23
CA SER A 168 -17.23 -2.56 5.00
C SER A 168 -17.47 -3.81 4.16
N GLY A 169 -18.54 -4.55 4.45
CA GLY A 169 -18.98 -5.69 3.63
C GLY A 169 -19.08 -6.97 4.44
N THR A 170 -20.08 -7.80 4.11
CA THR A 170 -20.37 -9.05 4.84
C THR A 170 -19.20 -10.04 4.82
N TYR A 171 -18.36 -9.96 3.79
CA TYR A 171 -17.14 -10.72 3.65
C TYR A 171 -16.20 -10.56 4.85
N TRP A 172 -16.07 -9.34 5.37
CA TRP A 172 -15.15 -8.96 6.45
C TRP A 172 -15.63 -9.35 7.86
N HIS A 173 -16.79 -9.99 7.96
CA HIS A 173 -17.28 -10.49 9.24
C HIS A 173 -16.72 -11.90 9.49
N LEU A 174 -16.04 -12.09 10.64
CA LEU A 174 -15.47 -13.38 11.01
C LEU A 174 -16.48 -14.54 10.95
N ALA A 175 -17.75 -14.28 11.31
CA ALA A 175 -18.82 -15.28 11.26
C ALA A 175 -19.08 -15.85 9.85
N ASN A 176 -18.67 -15.12 8.79
CA ASN A 176 -18.83 -15.52 7.40
C ASN A 176 -17.54 -16.14 6.82
N ARG A 177 -16.53 -16.42 7.65
CA ARG A 177 -15.22 -16.92 7.22
C ARG A 177 -14.90 -18.30 7.81
N PRO A 178 -14.33 -19.22 7.01
CA PRO A 178 -13.79 -20.46 7.56
C PRO A 178 -12.64 -20.15 8.53
N LEU A 179 -12.74 -20.68 9.76
CA LEU A 179 -11.73 -20.56 10.81
C LEU A 179 -11.29 -21.96 11.24
N THR A 180 -9.99 -22.24 11.12
CA THR A 180 -9.40 -23.52 11.51
C THR A 180 -8.18 -23.28 12.37
N ASN A 181 -8.16 -23.80 13.60
CA ASN A 181 -7.01 -23.72 14.52
C ASN A 181 -6.46 -22.28 14.72
N GLY A 182 -7.33 -21.28 14.73
CA GLY A 182 -6.93 -19.87 14.88
C GLY A 182 -6.50 -19.17 13.59
N TRP A 183 -6.69 -19.80 12.42
CA TRP A 183 -6.39 -19.24 11.11
C TRP A 183 -7.67 -19.03 10.30
N VAL A 184 -7.85 -17.82 9.79
CA VAL A 184 -8.97 -17.44 8.93
C VAL A 184 -8.57 -17.64 7.48
N ARG A 185 -9.37 -18.40 6.73
CA ARG A 185 -9.16 -18.62 5.30
C ARG A 185 -9.38 -17.30 4.56
N MET A 186 -8.56 -17.05 3.53
CA MET A 186 -8.59 -15.91 2.63
C MET A 186 -8.85 -16.39 1.19
N ASP A 187 -10.14 -16.59 0.85
CA ASP A 187 -10.63 -16.99 -0.48
C ASP A 187 -11.48 -15.89 -1.16
N ALA A 188 -11.51 -15.84 -2.51
CA ALA A 188 -12.30 -14.84 -3.26
C ALA A 188 -13.77 -14.84 -2.84
N ALA A 189 -14.33 -13.64 -2.59
CA ALA A 189 -15.78 -13.50 -2.52
C ALA A 189 -16.42 -13.89 -3.87
N VAL A 190 -17.69 -14.31 -3.84
CA VAL A 190 -18.42 -14.63 -5.09
C VAL A 190 -18.50 -13.39 -5.98
N GLY A 191 -17.85 -13.43 -7.14
CA GLY A 191 -17.81 -12.32 -8.12
C GLY A 191 -16.51 -11.50 -8.10
N GLU A 192 -15.54 -11.87 -7.27
CA GLU A 192 -14.29 -11.16 -7.07
C GLU A 192 -13.08 -11.95 -7.63
N SER A 193 -12.13 -11.26 -8.25
CA SER A 193 -10.87 -11.88 -8.70
C SER A 193 -9.90 -11.97 -7.53
N ARG A 194 -9.32 -13.15 -7.26
CA ARG A 194 -8.58 -13.54 -6.04
C ARG A 194 -7.58 -12.56 -5.45
N GLY A 195 -7.02 -11.64 -6.22
CA GLY A 195 -6.24 -10.54 -5.65
C GLY A 195 -7.05 -9.72 -4.65
N SER A 196 -8.40 -9.62 -4.81
CA SER A 196 -9.42 -8.86 -4.06
C SER A 196 -9.45 -9.06 -2.57
N VAL A 197 -9.10 -10.26 -2.17
CA VAL A 197 -9.30 -10.77 -0.83
C VAL A 197 -8.31 -10.20 0.17
N LEU A 198 -7.12 -9.81 -0.29
CA LEU A 198 -6.14 -9.11 0.52
C LEU A 198 -6.04 -7.62 0.13
N ARG A 199 -6.90 -7.14 -0.81
CA ARG A 199 -6.98 -5.72 -1.26
C ARG A 199 -7.62 -4.80 -0.26
N ASP A 200 -8.54 -5.36 0.51
CA ASP A 200 -9.46 -4.62 1.36
C ASP A 200 -9.01 -4.63 2.83
N CYS A 201 -8.06 -5.50 3.22
CA CYS A 201 -7.40 -5.55 4.54
C CYS A 201 -6.46 -4.36 4.76
#